data_AF-A2EV52-F1
#
_entry.id   AF-A2EV52-F1
#
_cell.length_a   1.000
_cell.length_b   1.000
_cell.length_c   1.000
_cell.angle_alpha   90.00
_cell.angle_beta   90.00
_cell.angle_gamma   90.00
#
_symmetry.space_group_name_H-M   'P 1'
#
loop_
_entity.id
_entity.type
_entity.pdbx_description
1 polymer ?
#
loop_
_entity_poly.entity_id
_entity_poly.type
_entity_poly.pdbx_seq_one_letter_code
_entity_poly.pdbx_strand_id
1 'polypeptide(L)'
;MRYVLGEYNETNSLKSRIIVSAGGAGSTFYISAFIQGGHAGGINGFPGSQYVYISSSGTLTNSTGANNILGGISGLADDKNSSSIINGSFGIGANPFETGYGSGGGGGYYGGGAGNSAVNTVGTGSGGSSFISGYKGCNAISEKYTLSNPIHTGKPEHYSGFVFANPIMKDGPTIKYIGNGQARITVLQNIFIREKSCNYYYTLNHLLFCIFIIFDVDLVK
;
A
#
# COMPACT_ATOMS: atom_id res chain seq x y z
N MET A 1 -3.85 6.91 -4.87
CA MET A 1 -4.12 7.87 -5.97
C MET A 1 -3.79 7.22 -7.30
N ARG A 2 -4.70 7.29 -8.28
CA ARG A 2 -4.52 6.81 -9.66
C ARG A 2 -4.34 8.02 -10.58
N TYR A 3 -3.48 7.95 -11.60
CA TYR A 3 -3.41 8.98 -12.65
C TYR A 3 -4.09 8.56 -13.95
N VAL A 4 -4.60 7.32 -14.03
CA VAL A 4 -5.46 6.81 -15.11
C VAL A 4 -6.81 6.44 -14.53
N LEU A 5 -7.89 6.79 -15.22
CA LEU A 5 -9.25 6.40 -14.84
C LEU A 5 -9.50 4.91 -15.16
N GLY A 6 -10.24 4.23 -14.29
CA GLY A 6 -10.63 2.85 -14.50
C GLY A 6 -11.19 2.21 -13.24
N GLU A 7 -11.73 1.00 -13.39
CA GLU A 7 -12.32 0.23 -12.30
C GLU A 7 -11.32 -0.08 -11.19
N TYR A 8 -11.82 -0.29 -9.98
CA TYR A 8 -10.96 -0.37 -8.80
C TYR A 8 -10.03 -1.58 -8.81
N ASN A 9 -10.42 -2.66 -9.51
CA ASN A 9 -9.75 -3.96 -9.60
C ASN A 9 -9.16 -4.25 -11.00
N GLU A 10 -9.27 -3.31 -11.95
CA GLU A 10 -8.69 -3.50 -13.28
C GLU A 10 -7.17 -3.26 -13.22
N THR A 11 -6.41 -4.09 -13.94
CA THR A 11 -4.94 -4.12 -13.79
C THR A 11 -4.30 -2.79 -14.17
N ASN A 12 -4.67 -2.15 -15.28
CA ASN A 12 -4.09 -0.86 -15.69
C ASN A 12 -4.43 0.27 -14.70
N SER A 13 -5.65 0.29 -14.20
CA SER A 13 -6.09 1.18 -13.12
C SER A 13 -5.25 0.98 -11.86
N LEU A 14 -5.05 -0.27 -11.43
CA LEU A 14 -4.22 -0.61 -10.27
C LEU A 14 -2.76 -0.21 -10.46
N LYS A 15 -2.20 -0.43 -11.65
CA LYS A 15 -0.82 -0.08 -12.02
C LYS A 15 -0.60 1.42 -11.98
N SER A 16 -1.60 2.24 -12.32
CA SER A 16 -1.47 3.71 -12.30
C SER A 16 -1.36 4.33 -10.90
N ARG A 17 -1.27 3.54 -9.82
CA ARG A 17 -1.25 4.05 -8.45
C ARG A 17 0.15 4.41 -7.99
N ILE A 18 0.46 5.70 -7.91
CA ILE A 18 1.77 6.19 -7.46
C ILE A 18 1.90 6.31 -5.93
N ILE A 19 0.76 6.27 -5.23
CA ILE A 19 0.67 6.17 -3.77
C ILE A 19 -0.54 5.32 -3.39
N VAL A 20 -0.32 4.37 -2.48
CA VAL A 20 -1.31 3.43 -1.96
C VAL A 20 -1.11 3.27 -0.46
N SER A 21 -2.12 3.61 0.32
CA SER A 21 -2.19 3.27 1.75
C SER A 21 -2.79 1.86 1.90
N ALA A 22 -2.16 1.03 2.71
CA ALA A 22 -2.72 -0.25 3.12
C ALA A 22 -3.98 -0.08 3.97
N GLY A 23 -4.90 -1.03 3.84
CA GLY A 23 -5.98 -1.26 4.79
C GLY A 23 -5.59 -2.33 5.81
N GLY A 24 -6.16 -2.21 7.01
CA GLY A 24 -6.20 -3.33 7.96
C GLY A 24 -7.25 -4.35 7.53
N ALA A 25 -7.16 -5.55 8.07
CA ALA A 25 -8.15 -6.58 7.86
C ALA A 25 -9.41 -6.38 8.71
N GLY A 26 -10.48 -7.08 8.34
CA GLY A 26 -11.65 -7.20 9.20
C GLY A 26 -11.30 -7.91 10.51
N SER A 27 -11.94 -7.51 11.59
CA SER A 27 -11.94 -8.26 12.85
C SER A 27 -13.13 -9.22 12.87
N THR A 28 -13.09 -10.23 13.75
CA THR A 28 -14.22 -11.15 13.92
C THR A 28 -14.57 -11.31 15.40
N PHE A 29 -15.80 -11.74 15.66
CA PHE A 29 -16.28 -12.07 16.99
C PHE A 29 -16.81 -13.49 16.97
N TYR A 30 -16.32 -14.34 17.87
CA TYR A 30 -16.75 -15.74 17.93
C TYR A 30 -16.98 -16.17 19.37
N ILE A 31 -18.20 -16.64 19.63
CA ILE A 31 -18.72 -17.07 20.93
C ILE A 31 -18.68 -15.94 21.97
N SER A 32 -17.53 -15.68 22.58
CA SER A 32 -17.34 -14.64 23.60
C SER A 32 -16.01 -13.87 23.45
N ALA A 33 -15.29 -14.08 22.35
CA ALA A 33 -14.01 -13.46 22.09
C ALA A 33 -14.07 -12.52 20.88
N PHE A 34 -13.57 -11.30 21.07
CA PHE A 34 -13.20 -10.40 19.98
C PHE A 34 -11.79 -10.74 19.51
N ILE A 35 -11.62 -10.94 18.21
CA ILE A 35 -10.33 -11.18 17.58
C ILE A 35 -10.03 -10.02 16.66
N GLN A 36 -9.00 -9.27 17.00
CA GLN A 36 -8.53 -8.14 16.21
C GLN A 36 -7.90 -8.64 14.90
N GLY A 37 -8.36 -8.09 13.78
CA GLY A 37 -7.74 -8.31 12.47
C GLY A 37 -6.38 -7.61 12.35
N GLY A 38 -5.54 -8.14 11.46
CA GLY A 38 -4.20 -7.60 11.21
C GLY A 38 -4.23 -6.13 10.81
N HIS A 39 -3.39 -5.32 11.45
CA HIS A 39 -3.24 -3.90 11.13
C HIS A 39 -2.72 -3.66 9.70
N ALA A 40 -3.06 -2.49 9.15
CA ALA A 40 -2.46 -2.00 7.91
C ALA A 40 -0.93 -1.92 8.02
N GLY A 41 -0.24 -2.24 6.94
CA GLY A 41 1.20 -2.20 6.86
C GLY A 41 1.79 -0.92 6.30
N GLY A 42 3.02 -0.64 6.70
CA GLY A 42 3.96 0.12 5.87
C GLY A 42 4.37 -0.73 4.67
N ILE A 43 5.65 -1.12 4.59
CA ILE A 43 6.10 -2.04 3.52
C ILE A 43 5.45 -3.43 3.66
N ASN A 44 5.24 -3.87 4.90
CA ASN A 44 4.65 -5.17 5.23
C ASN A 44 3.37 -4.96 6.05
N GLY A 45 2.32 -5.68 5.67
CA GLY A 45 1.09 -5.83 6.44
C GLY A 45 1.30 -6.69 7.68
N PHE A 46 0.44 -6.50 8.68
CA PHE A 46 0.49 -7.28 9.90
C PHE A 46 -0.30 -8.58 9.74
N PRO A 47 0.17 -9.69 10.34
CA PRO A 47 -0.55 -10.95 10.30
C PRO A 47 -1.90 -10.84 10.99
N GLY A 48 -2.82 -11.73 10.62
CA GLY A 48 -4.03 -11.95 11.39
C GLY A 48 -3.78 -12.78 12.64
N SER A 49 -4.77 -12.80 13.52
CA SER A 49 -4.80 -13.62 14.73
C SER A 49 -5.91 -14.66 14.65
N GLN A 50 -5.84 -15.66 15.52
CA GLN A 50 -6.86 -16.70 15.64
C GLN A 50 -7.37 -16.85 17.07
N TYR A 51 -8.56 -17.43 17.19
CA TYR A 51 -9.13 -17.87 18.45
C TYR A 51 -9.59 -19.32 18.35
N VAL A 52 -9.17 -20.12 19.32
CA VAL A 52 -9.46 -21.55 19.46
C VAL A 52 -10.40 -21.72 20.65
N TYR A 53 -11.60 -22.25 20.43
CA TYR A 53 -12.61 -22.33 21.48
C TYR A 53 -12.37 -23.50 22.46
N ILE A 54 -12.01 -24.68 21.95
CA ILE A 54 -11.77 -25.89 22.77
C ILE A 54 -10.47 -26.60 22.37
N SER A 55 -9.94 -27.45 23.25
CA SER A 55 -8.69 -28.17 23.01
C SER A 55 -8.74 -29.19 21.86
N SER A 56 -9.94 -29.69 21.50
CA SER A 56 -10.16 -30.61 20.37
C SER A 56 -10.56 -29.89 19.07
N SER A 57 -10.18 -28.63 18.91
CA SER A 57 -10.51 -27.84 17.70
C SER A 57 -9.63 -28.23 16.52
N GLY A 58 -10.11 -27.97 15.31
CA GLY A 58 -9.31 -28.07 14.09
C GLY A 58 -8.19 -27.03 14.08
N THR A 59 -7.11 -27.36 13.39
CA THR A 59 -5.94 -26.49 13.24
C THR A 59 -6.18 -25.48 12.11
N LEU A 60 -5.82 -24.23 12.36
CA LEU A 60 -5.85 -23.14 11.39
C LEU A 60 -4.50 -22.43 11.41
N THR A 61 -3.94 -22.14 10.25
CA THR A 61 -2.77 -21.24 10.18
C THR A 61 -3.22 -19.78 10.26
N ASN A 62 -2.43 -18.94 10.92
CA ASN A 62 -2.68 -17.49 10.87
C ASN A 62 -2.46 -16.98 9.44
N SER A 63 -3.31 -16.04 9.03
CA SER A 63 -3.09 -15.29 7.80
C SER A 63 -1.83 -14.42 7.90
N THR A 64 -1.07 -14.32 6.82
CA THR A 64 0.17 -13.52 6.77
C THR A 64 -0.10 -12.21 6.04
N GLY A 65 0.49 -11.12 6.52
CA GLY A 65 0.35 -9.81 5.87
C GLY A 65 1.02 -9.76 4.50
N ALA A 66 0.52 -8.87 3.65
CA ALA A 66 1.14 -8.64 2.34
C ALA A 66 2.49 -7.93 2.47
N ASN A 67 3.31 -7.96 1.42
CA ASN A 67 4.52 -7.14 1.31
C ASN A 67 4.51 -6.33 0.01
N ASN A 68 5.62 -5.67 -0.33
CA ASN A 68 5.68 -4.81 -1.51
C ASN A 68 5.78 -5.57 -2.86
N ILE A 69 5.82 -6.91 -2.85
CA ILE A 69 5.93 -7.73 -4.08
C ILE A 69 4.91 -8.87 -4.16
N LEU A 70 4.28 -9.23 -3.04
CA LEU A 70 3.36 -10.37 -2.92
C LEU A 70 2.20 -10.03 -2.00
N GLY A 71 1.04 -10.60 -2.32
CA GLY A 71 -0.14 -10.58 -1.46
C GLY A 71 0.03 -11.45 -0.21
N GLY A 72 -0.80 -11.14 0.79
CA GLY A 72 -0.84 -11.91 2.02
C GLY A 72 -1.42 -13.31 1.80
N ILE A 73 -0.94 -14.28 2.58
CA ILE A 73 -1.40 -15.67 2.51
C ILE A 73 -2.56 -15.82 3.48
N SER A 74 -3.66 -16.42 3.01
CA SER A 74 -4.84 -16.67 3.83
C SER A 74 -4.61 -17.85 4.78
N GLY A 75 -5.31 -17.83 5.91
CA GLY A 75 -5.29 -18.94 6.85
C GLY A 75 -5.79 -20.23 6.20
N LEU A 76 -5.11 -21.34 6.46
CA LEU A 76 -5.44 -22.65 5.92
C LEU A 76 -5.89 -23.56 7.06
N ALA A 77 -7.12 -24.04 6.97
CA ALA A 77 -7.66 -25.03 7.88
C ALA A 77 -7.15 -26.43 7.50
N ASP A 78 -6.95 -27.29 8.50
CA ASP A 78 -6.47 -28.66 8.34
C ASP A 78 -7.39 -29.56 7.52
N ASP A 79 -8.68 -29.25 7.48
CA ASP A 79 -9.71 -29.95 6.73
C ASP A 79 -9.92 -29.41 5.30
N LYS A 80 -9.14 -28.41 4.87
CA LYS A 80 -9.26 -27.80 3.53
C LYS A 80 -7.99 -27.95 2.69
N ASN A 81 -8.18 -27.96 1.37
CA ASN A 81 -7.08 -27.92 0.42
C ASN A 81 -6.57 -26.49 0.23
N SER A 82 -5.27 -26.34 -0.01
CA SER A 82 -4.67 -25.03 -0.30
C SER A 82 -5.21 -24.36 -1.57
N SER A 83 -5.76 -25.15 -2.51
CA SER A 83 -6.43 -24.62 -3.70
C SER A 83 -7.80 -24.00 -3.42
N SER A 84 -8.37 -24.25 -2.23
CA SER A 84 -9.66 -23.70 -1.81
C SER A 84 -9.55 -22.32 -1.16
N ILE A 85 -8.34 -21.89 -0.79
CA ILE A 85 -8.11 -20.57 -0.20
C ILE A 85 -7.77 -19.55 -1.30
N ILE A 86 -8.30 -18.34 -1.14
CA ILE A 86 -7.97 -17.20 -1.98
C ILE A 86 -6.96 -16.36 -1.20
N ASN A 87 -5.79 -16.09 -1.76
CA ASN A 87 -4.79 -15.20 -1.17
C ASN A 87 -5.00 -13.75 -1.61
N GLY A 88 -4.43 -12.83 -0.87
CA GLY A 88 -4.35 -11.44 -1.31
C GLY A 88 -3.56 -11.34 -2.62
N SER A 89 -3.82 -10.30 -3.40
CA SER A 89 -3.15 -10.09 -4.69
C SER A 89 -2.87 -8.61 -4.91
N PHE A 90 -2.33 -8.27 -6.08
CA PHE A 90 -2.00 -6.90 -6.42
C PHE A 90 -3.26 -6.03 -6.34
N GLY A 91 -3.28 -5.08 -5.40
CA GLY A 91 -4.41 -4.20 -5.19
C GLY A 91 -5.60 -4.74 -4.41
N ILE A 92 -5.68 -6.05 -4.16
CA ILE A 92 -6.93 -6.71 -3.74
C ILE A 92 -6.66 -7.58 -2.51
N GLY A 93 -7.40 -7.33 -1.42
CA GLY A 93 -7.40 -8.19 -0.24
C GLY A 93 -8.18 -9.47 -0.49
N ALA A 94 -7.78 -10.56 0.17
CA ALA A 94 -8.47 -11.83 0.01
C ALA A 94 -9.81 -11.87 0.74
N ASN A 95 -10.74 -12.65 0.19
CA ASN A 95 -12.00 -13.00 0.86
C ASN A 95 -11.86 -14.37 1.55
N PRO A 96 -12.53 -14.57 2.69
CA PRO A 96 -12.58 -15.89 3.30
C PRO A 96 -13.34 -16.86 2.39
N PHE A 97 -12.99 -18.15 2.43
CA PHE A 97 -13.67 -19.16 1.61
C PHE A 97 -15.07 -19.49 2.15
N GLU A 98 -15.29 -19.36 3.46
CA GLU A 98 -16.59 -19.47 4.11
C GLU A 98 -17.06 -18.06 4.51
N THR A 99 -18.26 -17.68 4.08
CA THR A 99 -18.80 -16.33 4.31
C THR A 99 -19.39 -16.12 5.70
N GLY A 100 -19.54 -17.18 6.49
CA GLY A 100 -20.12 -17.15 7.84
C GLY A 100 -19.10 -16.90 8.96
N TYR A 101 -17.83 -17.24 8.73
CA TYR A 101 -16.78 -17.15 9.74
C TYR A 101 -15.45 -16.65 9.14
N GLY A 102 -14.64 -16.06 10.01
CA GLY A 102 -13.41 -15.38 9.62
C GLY A 102 -13.65 -14.00 9.01
N SER A 103 -12.58 -13.37 8.52
CA SER A 103 -12.64 -12.03 7.95
C SER A 103 -11.76 -11.88 6.71
N GLY A 104 -12.12 -10.91 5.85
CA GLY A 104 -11.32 -10.57 4.68
C GLY A 104 -10.02 -9.85 5.03
N GLY A 105 -9.04 -9.99 4.14
CA GLY A 105 -7.76 -9.29 4.20
C GLY A 105 -7.89 -7.81 3.83
N GLY A 106 -7.00 -7.00 4.37
CA GLY A 106 -6.94 -5.57 4.06
C GLY A 106 -6.48 -5.31 2.62
N GLY A 107 -7.00 -4.26 1.97
CA GLY A 107 -6.49 -3.82 0.66
C GLY A 107 -5.10 -3.20 0.75
N GLY A 108 -4.47 -2.89 -0.39
CA GLY A 108 -3.16 -2.26 -0.40
C GLY A 108 -2.54 -2.16 -1.78
N TYR A 109 -1.23 -1.92 -1.82
CA TYR A 109 -0.40 -2.15 -3.00
C TYR A 109 -0.44 -3.63 -3.36
N TYR A 110 -0.22 -4.47 -2.37
CA TYR A 110 -0.72 -5.83 -2.32
C TYR A 110 -1.68 -5.97 -1.14
N GLY A 111 -2.78 -6.70 -1.36
CA GLY A 111 -3.76 -6.96 -0.29
C GLY A 111 -3.35 -8.12 0.60
N GLY A 112 -3.82 -8.11 1.83
CA GLY A 112 -3.61 -9.17 2.82
C GLY A 112 -4.43 -10.43 2.57
N GLY A 113 -4.10 -11.49 3.30
CA GLY A 113 -4.80 -12.77 3.33
C GLY A 113 -6.08 -12.71 4.19
N ALA A 114 -7.00 -13.62 3.95
CA ALA A 114 -8.21 -13.83 4.74
C ALA A 114 -7.97 -14.76 5.94
N GLY A 115 -8.80 -14.62 6.97
CA GLY A 115 -8.67 -15.34 8.24
C GLY A 115 -9.19 -16.77 8.22
N ASN A 116 -10.30 -17.03 7.51
CA ASN A 116 -10.96 -18.33 7.42
C ASN A 116 -11.33 -18.95 8.78
N SER A 117 -11.80 -20.19 8.77
CA SER A 117 -12.20 -20.95 9.95
C SER A 117 -11.91 -22.43 9.78
N ALA A 118 -11.73 -23.10 10.91
CA ALA A 118 -11.73 -24.56 11.06
C ALA A 118 -12.76 -24.94 12.15
N VAL A 119 -12.92 -26.23 12.42
CA VAL A 119 -13.81 -26.71 13.50
C VAL A 119 -13.43 -26.04 14.82
N ASN A 120 -14.35 -25.25 15.41
CA ASN A 120 -14.15 -24.53 16.69
C ASN A 120 -12.96 -23.54 16.72
N THR A 121 -12.42 -23.16 15.56
CA THR A 121 -11.32 -22.19 15.44
C THR A 121 -11.68 -21.16 14.38
N VAL A 122 -11.55 -19.87 14.70
CA VAL A 122 -11.73 -18.78 13.73
C VAL A 122 -10.48 -17.94 13.60
N GLY A 123 -10.12 -17.57 12.38
CA GLY A 123 -9.01 -16.69 12.08
C GLY A 123 -9.48 -15.33 11.59
N THR A 124 -8.62 -14.33 11.71
CA THR A 124 -8.83 -13.01 11.12
C THR A 124 -7.89 -12.79 9.94
N GLY A 125 -8.31 -11.96 9.00
CA GLY A 125 -7.48 -11.54 7.90
C GLY A 125 -6.26 -10.74 8.37
N SER A 126 -5.34 -10.54 7.44
CA SER A 126 -4.11 -9.79 7.61
C SER A 126 -4.15 -8.47 6.85
N GLY A 127 -3.30 -7.53 7.26
CA GLY A 127 -3.19 -6.24 6.59
C GLY A 127 -2.56 -6.31 5.20
N GLY A 128 -2.91 -5.36 4.35
CA GLY A 128 -2.20 -5.12 3.10
C GLY A 128 -0.88 -4.37 3.30
N SER A 129 -0.16 -4.16 2.20
CA SER A 129 1.06 -3.35 2.13
C SER A 129 0.80 -1.98 1.52
N SER A 130 1.54 -0.98 1.95
CA SER A 130 1.53 0.36 1.41
C SER A 130 2.62 0.52 0.35
N PHE A 131 2.44 1.50 -0.53
CA PHE A 131 3.42 1.90 -1.53
C PHE A 131 3.42 3.42 -1.69
N ILE A 132 4.59 4.02 -1.75
CA ILE A 132 4.77 5.43 -2.12
C ILE A 132 5.94 5.50 -3.09
N SER A 133 5.71 6.04 -4.28
CA SER A 133 6.78 6.23 -5.26
C SER A 133 7.92 7.07 -4.70
N GLY A 134 9.15 6.55 -4.73
CA GLY A 134 10.34 7.19 -4.16
C GLY A 134 10.56 6.94 -2.67
N TYR A 135 9.69 6.17 -1.99
CA TYR A 135 9.92 5.80 -0.60
C TYR A 135 10.91 4.63 -0.49
N LYS A 136 11.96 4.80 0.31
CA LYS A 136 13.01 3.78 0.50
C LYS A 136 12.41 2.43 0.96
N GLY A 137 12.77 1.37 0.25
CA GLY A 137 12.32 0.00 0.53
C GLY A 137 11.04 -0.42 -0.19
N CYS A 138 10.32 0.51 -0.84
CA CYS A 138 9.29 0.15 -1.80
C CYS A 138 9.90 -0.50 -3.05
N ASN A 139 9.15 -1.39 -3.67
CA ASN A 139 9.53 -2.03 -4.92
C ASN A 139 8.42 -1.83 -5.95
N ALA A 140 8.64 -0.90 -6.87
CA ALA A 140 7.67 -0.56 -7.89
C ALA A 140 7.56 -1.69 -8.92
N ILE A 141 6.35 -1.89 -9.43
CA ILE A 141 6.12 -2.66 -10.64
C ILE A 141 6.71 -1.97 -11.87
N SER A 142 7.10 -2.76 -12.86
CA SER A 142 7.46 -2.21 -14.17
C SER A 142 6.21 -1.81 -14.97
N GLU A 143 6.38 -0.94 -15.96
CA GLU A 143 5.31 -0.62 -16.93
C GLU A 143 4.81 -1.88 -17.66
N LYS A 144 5.66 -2.90 -17.83
CA LYS A 144 5.34 -4.18 -18.49
C LYS A 144 4.68 -5.20 -17.56
N TYR A 145 4.41 -4.85 -16.30
CA TYR A 145 3.74 -5.74 -15.35
C TYR A 145 2.39 -6.21 -15.87
N THR A 146 2.14 -7.51 -15.74
CA THR A 146 0.81 -8.13 -15.85
C THR A 146 0.61 -9.10 -14.68
N LEU A 147 -0.64 -9.51 -14.42
CA LEU A 147 -0.91 -10.51 -13.37
C LEU A 147 -0.25 -11.87 -13.66
N SER A 148 -0.10 -12.25 -14.94
CA SER A 148 0.57 -13.48 -15.35
C SER A 148 2.09 -13.37 -15.43
N ASN A 149 2.62 -12.15 -15.46
CA ASN A 149 4.05 -11.85 -15.50
C ASN A 149 4.37 -10.69 -14.55
N PRO A 150 4.36 -10.94 -13.23
CA PRO A 150 4.57 -9.91 -12.24
C PRO A 150 6.05 -9.48 -12.20
N ILE A 151 6.35 -8.37 -12.87
CA ILE A 151 7.71 -7.82 -12.93
C ILE A 151 7.82 -6.60 -12.00
N HIS A 152 8.72 -6.71 -11.03
CA HIS A 152 9.13 -5.60 -10.16
C HIS A 152 10.50 -5.07 -10.55
N THR A 153 10.75 -3.78 -10.32
CA THR A 153 11.96 -3.09 -10.78
C THR A 153 13.14 -3.23 -9.82
N GLY A 154 12.88 -3.63 -8.58
CA GLY A 154 13.85 -3.58 -7.48
C GLY A 154 14.09 -2.17 -6.95
N LYS A 155 13.29 -1.19 -7.37
CA LYS A 155 13.48 0.23 -7.05
C LYS A 155 12.15 0.89 -6.64
N PRO A 156 12.17 1.97 -5.85
CA PRO A 156 10.94 2.57 -5.34
C PRO A 156 10.24 3.50 -6.32
N GLU A 157 10.87 3.88 -7.43
CA GLU A 157 10.29 4.84 -8.38
C GLU A 157 9.24 4.17 -9.28
N HIS A 158 8.05 4.74 -9.26
CA HIS A 158 6.96 4.33 -10.13
C HIS A 158 7.30 4.56 -11.61
N TYR A 159 6.91 3.64 -12.50
CA TYR A 159 7.26 3.69 -13.93
C TYR A 159 6.77 4.94 -14.67
N SER A 160 5.81 5.68 -14.10
CA SER A 160 5.33 6.96 -14.64
C SER A 160 6.32 8.12 -14.45
N GLY A 161 7.39 7.92 -13.67
CA GLY A 161 8.35 8.97 -13.32
C GLY A 161 7.90 9.93 -12.21
N PHE A 162 6.66 9.81 -11.71
CA PHE A 162 6.20 10.61 -10.57
C PHE A 162 6.76 10.03 -9.28
N VAL A 163 7.52 10.83 -8.53
CA VAL A 163 8.12 10.47 -7.24
C VAL A 163 7.78 11.52 -6.19
N PHE A 164 7.63 11.08 -4.95
CA PHE A 164 7.45 12.00 -3.83
C PHE A 164 8.82 12.37 -3.23
N ALA A 165 9.01 13.65 -2.92
CA ALA A 165 10.17 14.10 -2.16
C ALA A 165 9.91 13.91 -0.66
N ASN A 166 10.87 13.29 0.04
CA ASN A 166 10.82 13.04 1.48
C ASN A 166 9.50 12.42 2.01
N PRO A 167 8.99 11.34 1.39
CA PRO A 167 7.75 10.72 1.84
C PRO A 167 7.93 10.05 3.21
N ILE A 168 6.88 10.10 4.03
CA ILE A 168 6.79 9.38 5.30
C ILE A 168 5.68 8.34 5.19
N MET A 169 6.01 7.08 5.48
CA MET A 169 5.05 5.98 5.58
C MET A 169 5.00 5.55 7.04
N LYS A 170 3.79 5.39 7.57
CA LYS A 170 3.58 4.90 8.94
C LYS A 170 2.62 3.72 8.93
N ASP A 171 2.78 2.81 9.89
CA ASP A 171 2.03 1.57 9.97
C ASP A 171 0.86 1.64 10.98
N GLY A 172 -0.03 0.65 10.91
CA GLY A 172 -1.26 0.63 11.70
C GLY A 172 -1.14 0.37 13.22
N PRO A 173 -0.08 -0.29 13.75
CA PRO A 173 0.08 -0.43 15.19
C PRO A 173 0.57 0.84 15.89
N THR A 174 1.11 1.82 15.16
CA THR A 174 1.51 3.08 15.81
C THR A 174 0.25 3.82 16.30
N ILE A 175 0.21 4.16 17.58
CA ILE A 175 -0.95 4.67 18.31
C ILE A 175 -1.55 5.92 17.64
N LYS A 176 -2.89 5.93 17.53
CA LYS A 176 -3.83 7.03 17.21
C LYS A 176 -3.16 8.30 16.67
N TYR A 177 -3.05 8.39 15.34
CA TYR A 177 -2.69 9.64 14.70
C TYR A 177 -3.80 10.68 14.91
N ILE A 178 -3.44 11.80 15.54
CA ILE A 178 -4.34 12.94 15.71
C ILE A 178 -4.33 13.72 14.38
N GLY A 179 -5.48 13.77 13.70
CA GLY A 179 -5.64 14.51 12.45
C GLY A 179 -6.78 13.95 11.59
N ASN A 180 -7.22 14.73 10.60
CA ASN A 180 -8.39 14.41 9.77
C ASN A 180 -8.05 13.59 8.50
N GLY A 181 -6.92 12.88 8.47
CA GLY A 181 -6.51 12.05 7.32
C GLY A 181 -6.58 12.80 5.98
N GLN A 182 -5.83 13.89 5.81
CA GLN A 182 -5.80 14.66 4.56
C GLN A 182 -4.52 14.39 3.78
N ALA A 183 -4.65 14.18 2.47
CA ALA A 183 -3.53 14.25 1.52
C ALA A 183 -3.72 15.48 0.62
N ARG A 184 -2.73 16.39 0.59
CA ARG A 184 -2.61 17.44 -0.43
C ARG A 184 -1.37 17.13 -1.26
N ILE A 185 -1.56 16.97 -2.56
CA ILE A 185 -0.48 16.64 -3.49
C ILE A 185 -0.31 17.82 -4.44
N THR A 186 0.87 18.41 -4.44
CA THR A 186 1.26 19.47 -5.36
C THR A 186 2.20 18.88 -6.39
N VAL A 187 1.82 18.92 -7.67
CA VAL A 187 2.69 18.49 -8.76
C VAL A 187 3.70 19.61 -9.04
N LEU A 188 4.98 19.33 -8.78
CA LEU A 188 6.06 20.25 -9.12
C LEU A 188 6.47 20.02 -10.59
N GLN A 189 5.63 20.42 -11.54
CA GLN A 189 6.04 20.49 -12.94
C GLN A 189 6.74 21.83 -13.21
N ASN A 190 7.92 21.80 -13.83
CA ASN A 190 8.61 22.95 -14.43
C ASN A 190 9.21 24.02 -13.48
N ILE A 191 9.90 23.66 -12.40
CA ILE A 191 10.82 24.63 -11.75
C ILE A 191 12.18 24.71 -12.48
N PHE A 192 12.60 23.67 -13.21
CA PHE A 192 13.91 23.64 -13.90
C PHE A 192 13.87 23.92 -15.42
N ILE A 193 12.71 24.28 -15.99
CA ILE A 193 12.65 24.85 -17.35
C ILE A 193 12.41 26.35 -17.24
N ARG A 194 13.33 27.08 -16.63
CA ARG A 194 13.36 28.56 -16.69
C ARG A 194 14.62 29.10 -17.37
N GLU A 195 15.23 28.31 -18.26
CA GLU A 195 16.24 28.80 -19.20
C GLU A 195 15.69 29.02 -20.63
N LYS A 196 14.41 28.70 -20.89
CA LYS A 196 13.81 28.94 -22.21
C LYS A 196 12.42 29.54 -22.13
N SER A 197 12.34 30.78 -21.65
CA SER A 197 11.30 31.71 -22.14
C SER A 197 11.67 33.15 -21.78
N CYS A 198 11.73 33.97 -22.84
CA CYS A 198 11.86 35.43 -22.83
C CYS A 198 13.26 36.01 -22.55
N ASN A 199 14.20 35.81 -23.49
CA ASN A 199 15.14 36.89 -23.82
C ASN A 199 14.35 38.02 -24.48
N TYR A 200 13.85 38.97 -23.68
CA TYR A 200 13.44 40.26 -24.19
C TYR A 200 14.70 41.09 -24.39
N TYR A 201 15.18 41.17 -25.64
CA TYR A 201 16.16 42.17 -26.03
C TYR A 201 15.47 43.54 -26.02
N TYR A 202 15.65 44.29 -24.94
CA TYR A 202 15.44 45.73 -24.96
C TYR A 202 16.79 46.41 -25.16
N THR A 203 16.98 46.99 -26.33
CA THR A 203 18.09 47.89 -26.62
C THR A 203 17.85 49.23 -25.95
N LEU A 204 18.68 49.60 -24.97
CA LEU A 204 19.06 50.98 -24.74
C LEU A 204 20.37 51.05 -23.94
N ASN A 205 21.27 51.87 -24.45
CA ASN A 205 22.59 52.19 -23.92
C ASN A 205 22.56 52.51 -22.41
N HIS A 206 23.28 51.74 -21.60
CA HIS A 206 24.23 52.15 -20.56
C HIS A 206 24.53 50.97 -19.61
N LEU A 207 25.76 50.91 -19.10
CA LEU A 207 26.36 49.81 -18.33
C LEU A 207 25.40 49.15 -17.32
N LEU A 208 25.26 47.83 -17.41
CA LEU A 208 24.49 47.03 -16.45
C LEU A 208 25.44 46.35 -15.45
N PHE A 209 25.32 46.70 -14.17
CA PHE A 209 25.77 45.87 -13.05
C PHE A 209 24.74 44.76 -12.85
N CYS A 210 25.11 43.50 -13.04
CA CYS A 210 24.25 42.37 -12.67
C CYS A 210 24.38 42.14 -11.15
N ILE A 211 23.42 42.62 -10.37
CA ILE A 211 23.26 42.18 -8.98
C ILE A 211 22.41 40.91 -9.01
N PHE A 212 23.04 39.77 -8.73
CA PHE A 212 22.34 38.53 -8.43
C PHE A 212 21.93 38.55 -6.96
N ILE A 213 20.64 38.67 -6.68
CA ILE A 213 20.10 38.39 -5.35
C ILE A 213 19.75 36.90 -5.33
N ILE A 214 20.62 36.12 -4.71
CA ILE A 214 20.37 34.71 -4.38
C ILE A 214 19.65 34.70 -3.03
N PHE A 215 18.40 34.24 -3.00
CA PHE A 215 17.76 33.85 -1.74
C PHE A 215 18.09 32.38 -1.50
N ASP A 216 19.11 32.15 -0.68
CA ASP A 216 19.34 30.84 -0.09
C ASP A 216 18.32 30.68 1.05
N VAL A 217 17.40 29.73 0.92
CA VAL A 217 16.52 29.36 2.03
C VAL A 217 17.15 28.13 2.67
N ASP A 218 18.25 28.37 3.37
CA ASP A 218 18.82 27.43 4.31
C ASP A 218 17.99 27.40 5.60
N LEU A 219 17.66 26.17 6.00
CA LEU A 219 17.36 25.68 7.34
C LEU A 219 16.74 26.64 8.38
N VAL A 220 15.49 26.33 8.76
CA VAL A 220 14.99 26.64 10.11
C VAL A 220 14.76 25.33 10.86
N LYS A 221 15.79 24.99 11.65
CA LYS A 221 15.89 24.16 12.86
C LYS A 221 15.06 22.88 12.99
#